data_AF-A0A9Q1BGA7-F1
#
_entry.id   AF-A0A9Q1BGA7-F1
#
_cell.length_a   1.000
_cell.length_b   1.000
_cell.length_c   1.000
_cell.angle_alpha   90.00
_cell.angle_beta   90.00
_cell.angle_gamma   90.00
#
_symmetry.space_group_name_H-M   'P 1'
#
loop_
_entity.id
_entity.type
_entity.pdbx_description
1 polymer ?
#
loop_
_entity_poly.entity_id
_entity_poly.type
_entity_poly.pdbx_seq_one_letter_code
_entity_poly.pdbx_strand_id
1 'polypeptide(L)'
;MASENQLQNFERIEHDGRQLTGDITNLPRELTRISECLRLLHAKEVIATESEHYEDIKDLRNDMRKHATVYVKLVQPFVDEILRYLRRISNAYSQNDFEEWENNSNHLMSMLTNCKELCKVTLKLFAVITPTLKRNEDNSKALMSYIEKNFTKLAAKGKKAKKKSKWITLGTFIASGGVALASVAAAVPIAVAGVALVGYHHWKASSFKAQGDLKNMDTSYLNNSMIEPMTSLNDTLEKLVIFVTLQREELVEVLEANNRSNIRTYFEVMRSVAIPVGQSCKKTIGSTPNVMASLNSIPSDDMYEWSRAVGATMNFFDDNEITPARGEELYNYLKLSDTHHMASSTQFRERIENMKKEL
;
A
#
# COMPACT_ATOMS: atom_id res chain seq x y z
N MET A 1 -2.86 -41.60 -20.99
CA MET A 1 -2.95 -40.32 -21.73
C MET A 1 -3.85 -39.40 -20.93
N ALA A 2 -3.46 -38.14 -20.77
CA ALA A 2 -4.28 -37.13 -20.12
C ALA A 2 -5.57 -36.86 -20.93
N SER A 3 -6.64 -36.49 -20.26
CA SER A 3 -7.87 -36.04 -20.94
C SER A 3 -7.63 -34.68 -21.62
N GLU A 4 -8.45 -34.33 -22.60
CA GLU A 4 -8.40 -33.02 -23.26
C GLU A 4 -8.59 -31.87 -22.24
N ASN A 5 -9.47 -32.06 -21.26
CA ASN A 5 -9.67 -31.09 -20.17
C ASN A 5 -8.42 -30.92 -19.30
N GLN A 6 -7.70 -32.02 -19.00
CA GLN A 6 -6.47 -31.95 -18.19
C GLN A 6 -5.36 -31.20 -18.93
N LEU A 7 -5.22 -31.42 -20.24
CA LEU A 7 -4.25 -30.67 -21.05
C LEU A 7 -4.56 -29.17 -21.07
N GLN A 8 -5.84 -28.80 -21.24
CA GLN A 8 -6.27 -27.40 -21.16
C GLN A 8 -5.98 -26.77 -19.78
N ASN A 9 -6.18 -27.52 -18.69
CA ASN A 9 -5.84 -27.06 -17.35
C ASN A 9 -4.34 -26.85 -17.17
N PHE A 10 -3.49 -27.73 -17.71
CA PHE A 10 -2.03 -27.58 -17.65
C PHE A 10 -1.56 -26.34 -18.42
N GLU A 11 -2.10 -26.09 -19.61
CA GLU A 11 -1.82 -24.88 -20.39
C GLU A 11 -2.25 -23.61 -19.64
N ARG A 12 -3.43 -23.66 -19.01
CA ARG A 12 -3.94 -22.55 -18.19
C ARG A 12 -3.05 -22.28 -16.98
N ILE A 13 -2.62 -23.31 -16.26
CA ILE A 13 -1.68 -23.19 -15.14
C ILE A 13 -0.39 -22.52 -15.60
N GLU A 14 0.14 -22.94 -16.76
CA GLU A 14 1.38 -22.38 -17.29
C GLU A 14 1.23 -20.91 -17.68
N HIS A 15 0.11 -20.56 -18.35
CA HIS A 15 -0.25 -19.20 -18.69
C HIS A 15 -0.40 -18.31 -17.45
N ASP A 16 -1.23 -18.72 -16.49
CA ASP A 16 -1.54 -17.95 -15.29
C ASP A 16 -0.31 -17.81 -14.39
N GLY A 17 0.55 -18.83 -14.34
CA GLY A 17 1.82 -18.80 -13.64
C GLY A 17 2.84 -17.82 -14.23
N ARG A 18 2.89 -17.69 -15.57
CA ARG A 18 3.71 -16.66 -16.24
C ARG A 18 3.21 -15.25 -15.93
N GLN A 19 1.89 -15.05 -15.99
CA GLN A 19 1.29 -13.75 -15.67
C GLN A 19 1.58 -13.38 -14.21
N LEU A 20 1.37 -14.30 -13.27
CA LEU A 20 1.64 -14.11 -11.86
C LEU A 20 3.13 -13.81 -11.60
N THR A 21 4.05 -14.45 -12.32
CA THR A 21 5.49 -14.13 -12.23
C THR A 21 5.74 -12.66 -12.56
N GLY A 22 5.11 -12.15 -13.62
CA GLY A 22 5.20 -10.73 -13.99
C GLY A 22 4.66 -9.81 -12.90
N ASP A 23 3.48 -10.13 -12.37
CA ASP A 23 2.82 -9.35 -11.31
C ASP A 23 3.67 -9.32 -10.01
N ILE A 24 4.17 -10.48 -9.55
CA ILE A 24 5.06 -10.57 -8.38
C ILE A 24 6.35 -9.80 -8.60
N THR A 25 6.90 -9.79 -9.82
CA THR A 25 8.13 -9.05 -10.13
C THR A 25 7.93 -7.53 -10.01
N ASN A 26 6.70 -7.05 -10.18
CA ASN A 26 6.35 -5.63 -10.02
C ASN A 26 6.07 -5.23 -8.56
N LEU A 27 5.70 -6.18 -7.69
CA LEU A 27 5.39 -5.90 -6.28
C LEU A 27 6.45 -5.08 -5.53
N PRO A 28 7.77 -5.31 -5.66
CA PRO A 28 8.78 -4.48 -5.00
C PRO A 28 8.61 -3.00 -5.26
N ARG A 29 8.32 -2.65 -6.52
CA ARG A 29 8.12 -1.27 -6.95
C ARG A 29 6.85 -0.70 -6.34
N GLU A 30 5.75 -1.45 -6.37
CA GLU A 30 4.48 -0.97 -5.81
C GLU A 30 4.56 -0.82 -4.29
N LEU A 31 5.18 -1.76 -3.58
CA LEU A 31 5.43 -1.67 -2.13
C LEU A 31 6.33 -0.49 -1.78
N THR A 32 7.37 -0.25 -2.57
CA THR A 32 8.26 0.92 -2.40
C THR A 32 7.46 2.22 -2.56
N ARG A 33 6.67 2.35 -3.63
CA ARG A 33 5.81 3.52 -3.87
C ARG A 33 4.84 3.75 -2.72
N ILE A 34 4.20 2.70 -2.22
CA ILE A 34 3.31 2.79 -1.05
C ILE A 34 4.11 3.30 0.15
N SER A 35 5.27 2.72 0.46
CA SER A 35 6.07 3.13 1.62
C SER A 35 6.57 4.58 1.55
N GLU A 36 6.93 5.05 0.36
CA GLU A 36 7.38 6.42 0.13
C GLU A 36 6.23 7.41 0.30
N CYS A 37 5.06 7.09 -0.27
CA CYS A 37 3.82 7.82 -0.06
C CYS A 37 3.49 7.90 1.44
N LEU A 38 3.60 6.80 2.16
CA LEU A 38 3.35 6.79 3.61
C LEU A 38 4.36 7.65 4.35
N ARG A 39 5.66 7.55 4.03
CA ARG A 39 6.72 8.38 4.64
C ARG A 39 6.48 9.89 4.49
N LEU A 40 5.98 10.33 3.33
CA LEU A 40 5.64 11.73 3.08
C LEU A 40 4.61 12.29 4.07
N LEU A 41 3.65 11.47 4.50
CA LEU A 41 2.61 11.88 5.46
C LEU A 41 3.15 12.13 6.87
N HIS A 42 4.37 11.66 7.14
CA HIS A 42 4.97 11.71 8.47
C HIS A 42 5.95 12.85 8.71
N ALA A 43 6.30 13.64 7.68
CA ALA A 43 7.14 14.82 7.86
C ALA A 43 6.46 15.79 8.86
N LYS A 44 7.00 15.85 10.08
CA LYS A 44 6.38 16.50 11.26
C LYS A 44 6.46 18.03 11.17
N GLU A 45 7.44 18.54 10.43
CA GLU A 45 7.89 19.94 10.48
C GLU A 45 7.21 20.87 9.47
N VAL A 46 6.24 20.37 8.70
CA VAL A 46 6.00 20.97 7.38
C VAL A 46 4.81 21.94 7.35
N ILE A 47 3.98 22.03 8.40
CA ILE A 47 2.78 22.88 8.41
C ILE A 47 2.95 23.99 9.45
N ALA A 48 3.03 25.26 9.03
CA ALA A 48 3.04 26.34 10.02
C ALA A 48 1.66 26.47 10.65
N THR A 49 1.67 26.62 11.96
CA THR A 49 0.52 26.71 12.86
C THR A 49 -0.37 27.93 12.61
N GLU A 50 0.01 28.84 11.71
CA GLU A 50 -0.67 30.12 11.46
C GLU A 50 -1.52 30.13 10.17
N SER A 51 -1.61 29.01 9.45
CA SER A 51 -2.49 28.88 8.29
C SER A 51 -3.96 28.77 8.73
N GLU A 52 -4.86 29.49 8.06
CA GLU A 52 -6.32 29.36 8.22
C GLU A 52 -6.80 27.91 8.01
N HIS A 53 -6.05 27.12 7.23
CA HIS A 53 -6.32 25.71 6.95
C HIS A 53 -5.42 24.74 7.73
N TYR A 54 -4.70 25.23 8.76
CA TYR A 54 -3.78 24.40 9.54
C TYR A 54 -4.48 23.18 10.13
N GLU A 55 -5.65 23.38 10.76
CA GLU A 55 -6.40 22.28 11.37
C GLU A 55 -6.93 21.29 10.32
N ASP A 56 -7.40 21.76 9.15
CA ASP A 56 -7.86 20.88 8.07
C ASP A 56 -6.73 20.01 7.51
N ILE A 57 -5.54 20.59 7.30
CA ILE A 57 -4.36 19.86 6.82
C ILE A 57 -3.86 18.89 7.90
N LYS A 58 -3.87 19.32 9.16
CA LYS A 58 -3.47 18.51 10.32
C LYS A 58 -4.40 17.32 10.50
N ASP A 59 -5.71 17.50 10.41
CA ASP A 59 -6.72 16.44 10.52
C ASP A 59 -6.57 15.44 9.36
N LEU A 60 -6.49 15.93 8.12
CA LEU A 60 -6.25 15.10 6.94
C LEU A 60 -4.96 14.28 7.08
N ARG A 61 -3.85 14.92 7.50
CA ARG A 61 -2.59 14.24 7.75
C ARG A 61 -2.74 13.17 8.83
N ASN A 62 -3.34 13.51 9.97
CA ASN A 62 -3.51 12.58 11.09
C ASN A 62 -4.35 11.37 10.70
N ASP A 63 -5.42 11.57 9.92
CA ASP A 63 -6.24 10.48 9.40
C ASP A 63 -5.45 9.62 8.42
N MET A 64 -4.70 10.20 7.48
CA MET A 64 -3.84 9.42 6.58
C MET A 64 -2.77 8.62 7.34
N ARG A 65 -2.19 9.15 8.42
CA ARG A 65 -1.23 8.45 9.29
C ARG A 65 -1.84 7.24 10.02
N LYS A 66 -3.10 7.33 10.44
CA LYS A 66 -3.82 6.19 11.05
C LYS A 66 -3.91 5.01 10.08
N HIS A 67 -4.37 5.27 8.85
CA HIS A 67 -4.49 4.24 7.83
C HIS A 67 -3.13 3.74 7.30
N ALA A 68 -2.13 4.62 7.25
CA ALA A 68 -0.73 4.22 7.01
C ALA A 68 -0.30 3.15 8.01
N THR A 69 -0.52 3.40 9.29
CA THR A 69 -0.15 2.46 10.37
C THR A 69 -0.91 1.15 10.26
N VAL A 70 -2.20 1.16 9.90
CA VAL A 70 -2.93 -0.07 9.57
C VAL A 70 -2.20 -0.84 8.47
N TYR A 71 -1.88 -0.19 7.36
CA TYR A 71 -1.18 -0.86 6.27
C TYR A 71 0.15 -1.48 6.72
N VAL A 72 1.01 -0.70 7.38
CA VAL A 72 2.34 -1.14 7.82
C VAL A 72 2.27 -2.28 8.82
N LYS A 73 1.38 -2.17 9.82
CA LYS A 73 1.34 -3.12 10.93
C LYS A 73 0.49 -4.34 10.66
N LEU A 74 -0.48 -4.24 9.75
CA LEU A 74 -1.53 -5.24 9.60
C LEU A 74 -1.59 -5.84 8.19
N VAL A 75 -1.38 -5.06 7.13
CA VAL A 75 -1.49 -5.57 5.75
C VAL A 75 -0.15 -6.08 5.24
N GLN A 76 0.91 -5.29 5.40
CA GLN A 76 2.25 -5.64 4.94
C GLN A 76 2.75 -7.00 5.47
N PRO A 77 2.58 -7.35 6.76
CA PRO A 77 3.04 -8.65 7.27
C PRO A 77 2.34 -9.85 6.60
N PHE A 78 1.06 -9.70 6.25
CA PHE A 78 0.33 -10.74 5.53
C PHE A 78 0.81 -10.89 4.09
N VAL A 79 1.10 -9.77 3.41
CA VAL A 79 1.71 -9.80 2.07
C VAL A 79 3.06 -10.51 2.10
N ASP A 80 3.90 -10.19 3.09
CA ASP A 80 5.20 -10.86 3.27
C ASP A 80 5.03 -12.35 3.55
N GLU A 81 4.06 -12.75 4.37
CA GLU A 81 3.81 -14.17 4.67
C GLU A 81 3.27 -14.93 3.45
N ILE A 82 2.42 -14.30 2.63
CA ILE A 82 1.96 -14.87 1.36
C ILE A 82 3.14 -15.13 0.42
N LEU A 83 4.07 -14.18 0.29
CA LEU A 83 5.28 -14.36 -0.53
C LEU A 83 6.17 -15.49 0.01
N ARG A 84 6.25 -15.66 1.33
CA ARG A 84 6.97 -16.79 1.94
C ARG A 84 6.27 -18.12 1.64
N TYR A 85 4.95 -18.20 1.77
CA TYR A 85 4.17 -19.39 1.41
C TYR A 85 4.36 -19.77 -0.05
N LEU A 86 4.23 -18.81 -0.96
CA LEU A 86 4.47 -19.02 -2.39
C LEU A 86 5.89 -19.54 -2.65
N ARG A 87 6.90 -18.96 -2.00
CA ARG A 87 8.27 -19.45 -2.14
C ARG A 87 8.44 -20.88 -1.62
N ARG A 88 7.80 -21.24 -0.49
CA ARG A 88 7.83 -22.61 0.04
C ARG A 88 7.14 -23.59 -0.93
N ILE A 89 5.99 -23.21 -1.50
CA ILE A 89 5.29 -23.98 -2.55
C ILE A 89 6.21 -24.17 -3.77
N SER A 90 6.83 -23.09 -4.24
CA SER A 90 7.78 -23.14 -5.36
C SER A 90 8.99 -24.03 -5.08
N ASN A 91 9.51 -24.03 -3.86
CA ASN A 91 10.61 -24.91 -3.46
C ASN A 91 10.19 -26.38 -3.51
N ALA A 92 8.98 -26.71 -3.06
CA ALA A 92 8.47 -28.08 -3.08
C ALA A 92 8.46 -28.68 -4.50
N TYR A 93 8.19 -27.88 -5.54
CA TYR A 93 8.26 -28.34 -6.93
C TYR A 93 9.68 -28.28 -7.53
N SER A 94 10.51 -27.32 -7.12
CA SER A 94 11.80 -27.08 -7.78
C SER A 94 12.97 -27.85 -7.18
N GLN A 95 12.94 -28.10 -5.87
CA GLN A 95 14.03 -28.71 -5.10
C GLN A 95 13.85 -30.22 -4.94
N ASN A 96 12.61 -30.69 -4.86
CA ASN A 96 12.32 -32.11 -4.72
C ASN A 96 12.40 -32.80 -6.09
N ASP A 97 12.78 -34.07 -6.09
CA ASP A 97 12.52 -34.94 -7.23
C ASP A 97 11.04 -35.36 -7.27
N PHE A 98 10.67 -36.12 -8.30
CA PHE A 98 9.27 -36.50 -8.52
C PHE A 98 8.75 -37.35 -7.36
N GLU A 99 9.53 -38.33 -6.90
CA GLU A 99 9.18 -39.24 -5.83
C GLU A 99 9.04 -38.52 -4.47
N GLU A 100 9.98 -37.65 -4.12
CA GLU A 100 9.93 -36.85 -2.90
C GLU A 100 8.74 -35.88 -2.93
N TRP A 101 8.49 -35.25 -4.08
CA TRP A 101 7.34 -34.38 -4.25
C TRP A 101 6.01 -35.14 -4.09
N GLU A 102 5.88 -36.31 -4.74
CA GLU A 102 4.67 -37.15 -4.69
C GLU A 102 4.37 -37.57 -3.24
N ASN A 103 5.39 -37.98 -2.48
CA ASN A 103 5.29 -38.34 -1.06
C ASN A 103 4.87 -37.17 -0.15
N ASN A 104 5.13 -35.93 -0.58
CA ASN A 104 4.83 -34.70 0.17
C ASN A 104 3.59 -33.96 -0.36
N SER A 105 2.87 -34.53 -1.32
CA SER A 105 1.71 -33.90 -1.98
C SER A 105 0.60 -33.47 -1.00
N ASN A 106 0.34 -34.24 0.05
CA ASN A 106 -0.61 -33.88 1.11
C ASN A 106 -0.22 -32.60 1.86
N HIS A 107 1.07 -32.45 2.17
CA HIS A 107 1.57 -31.25 2.82
C HIS A 107 1.46 -30.04 1.87
N LEU A 108 1.77 -30.23 0.59
CA LEU A 108 1.63 -29.21 -0.43
C LEU A 108 0.17 -28.72 -0.60
N MET A 109 -0.81 -29.63 -0.55
CA MET A 109 -2.23 -29.26 -0.56
C MET A 109 -2.62 -28.39 0.63
N SER A 110 -2.08 -28.68 1.83
CA SER A 110 -2.28 -27.85 3.01
C SER A 110 -1.65 -26.46 2.83
N MET A 111 -0.44 -26.38 2.28
CA MET A 111 0.22 -25.10 1.99
C MET A 111 -0.54 -24.25 0.98
N LEU A 112 -1.06 -24.86 -0.10
CA LEU A 112 -1.89 -24.19 -1.10
C LEU A 112 -3.18 -23.63 -0.47
N THR A 113 -3.82 -24.42 0.40
CA THR A 113 -5.02 -24.01 1.13
C THR A 113 -4.73 -22.83 2.07
N ASN A 114 -3.66 -22.90 2.85
CA ASN A 114 -3.28 -21.82 3.75
C ASN A 114 -2.92 -20.54 2.99
N CYS A 115 -2.18 -20.67 1.88
CA CYS A 115 -1.85 -19.54 1.01
C CYS A 115 -3.11 -18.87 0.45
N LYS A 116 -4.07 -19.66 -0.03
CA LYS A 116 -5.37 -19.17 -0.53
C LYS A 116 -6.12 -18.37 0.54
N GLU A 117 -6.25 -18.93 1.74
CA GLU A 117 -7.00 -18.28 2.82
C GLU A 117 -6.27 -17.03 3.33
N LEU A 118 -4.94 -17.02 3.40
CA LEU A 118 -4.16 -15.81 3.68
C LEU A 118 -4.41 -14.71 2.65
N CYS A 119 -4.44 -15.05 1.35
CA CYS A 119 -4.73 -14.09 0.30
C CYS A 119 -6.13 -13.49 0.45
N LYS A 120 -7.17 -14.31 0.66
CA LYS A 120 -8.55 -13.85 0.87
C LYS A 120 -8.68 -12.91 2.06
N VAL A 121 -8.05 -13.27 3.18
CA VAL A 121 -8.04 -12.45 4.39
C VAL A 121 -7.34 -11.13 4.14
N THR A 122 -6.23 -11.14 3.42
CA THR A 122 -5.51 -9.91 3.03
C THR A 122 -6.36 -9.02 2.14
N LEU A 123 -7.08 -9.59 1.16
CA LEU A 123 -8.05 -8.86 0.33
C LEU A 123 -9.16 -8.22 1.16
N LYS A 124 -9.68 -8.92 2.18
CA LYS A 124 -10.66 -8.35 3.13
C LYS A 124 -10.08 -7.15 3.90
N LEU A 125 -8.83 -7.24 4.36
CA LEU A 125 -8.14 -6.12 5.02
C LEU A 125 -7.97 -4.93 4.06
N PHE A 126 -7.60 -5.18 2.80
CA PHE A 126 -7.55 -4.15 1.76
C PHE A 126 -8.90 -3.48 1.54
N ALA A 127 -9.98 -4.26 1.47
CA ALA A 127 -11.33 -3.73 1.27
C ALA A 127 -11.80 -2.80 2.40
N VAL A 128 -11.29 -2.97 3.63
CA VAL A 128 -11.58 -2.07 4.75
C VAL A 128 -10.84 -0.75 4.61
N ILE A 129 -9.53 -0.78 4.29
CA ILE A 129 -8.72 0.44 4.27
C ILE A 129 -8.88 1.27 2.98
N THR A 130 -9.16 0.61 1.85
CA THR A 130 -9.15 1.25 0.53
C THR A 130 -10.18 2.39 0.39
N PRO A 131 -11.45 2.25 0.83
CA PRO A 131 -12.42 3.34 0.74
C PRO A 131 -11.96 4.60 1.46
N THR A 132 -11.37 4.45 2.64
CA THR A 132 -10.91 5.59 3.44
C THR A 132 -9.68 6.23 2.85
N LEU A 133 -8.73 5.44 2.34
CA LEU A 133 -7.57 5.96 1.63
C LEU A 133 -7.95 6.74 0.37
N LYS A 134 -8.90 6.21 -0.40
CA LYS A 134 -9.47 6.90 -1.56
C LYS A 134 -10.15 8.20 -1.19
N ARG A 135 -10.94 8.19 -0.12
CA ARG A 135 -11.58 9.39 0.42
C ARG A 135 -10.56 10.45 0.85
N ASN A 136 -9.51 10.05 1.55
CA ASN A 136 -8.46 10.97 1.98
C ASN A 136 -7.69 11.55 0.80
N GLU A 137 -7.45 10.74 -0.24
CA GLU A 137 -6.94 11.21 -1.52
C GLU A 137 -7.85 12.28 -2.16
N ASP A 138 -9.16 12.03 -2.25
CA ASP A 138 -10.11 12.98 -2.84
C ASP A 138 -10.19 14.29 -2.02
N ASN A 139 -10.18 14.18 -0.69
CA ASN A 139 -10.13 15.33 0.23
C ASN A 139 -8.86 16.15 0.03
N SER A 140 -7.71 15.48 -0.12
CA SER A 140 -6.42 16.11 -0.42
C SER A 140 -6.45 16.85 -1.76
N LYS A 141 -6.99 16.22 -2.82
CA LYS A 141 -7.18 16.85 -4.15
C LYS A 141 -8.03 18.12 -4.05
N ALA A 142 -9.14 18.05 -3.33
CA ALA A 142 -10.04 19.18 -3.15
C ALA A 142 -9.36 20.33 -2.41
N LEU A 143 -8.65 20.04 -1.32
CA LEU A 143 -7.91 21.02 -0.54
C LEU A 143 -6.79 21.68 -1.36
N MET A 144 -6.06 20.90 -2.16
CA MET A 144 -5.04 21.42 -3.07
C MET A 144 -5.61 22.36 -4.11
N SER A 145 -6.68 21.94 -4.79
CA SER A 145 -7.34 22.78 -5.80
C SER A 145 -7.84 24.09 -5.19
N TYR A 146 -8.34 24.05 -3.95
CA TYR A 146 -8.75 25.25 -3.22
C TYR A 146 -7.55 26.17 -2.95
N ILE A 147 -6.45 25.63 -2.40
CA ILE A 147 -5.25 26.40 -2.07
C ILE A 147 -4.65 27.04 -3.32
N GLU A 148 -4.56 26.31 -4.43
CA GLU A 148 -4.06 26.81 -5.72
C GLU A 148 -4.92 27.94 -6.27
N LYS A 149 -6.25 27.74 -6.34
CA LYS A 149 -7.19 28.75 -6.86
C LYS A 149 -7.20 30.02 -6.01
N ASN A 150 -7.02 29.89 -4.70
CA ASN A 150 -7.04 31.00 -3.78
C ASN A 150 -5.65 31.53 -3.42
N PHE A 151 -4.58 30.98 -3.98
CA PHE A 151 -3.19 31.34 -3.65
C PHE A 151 -2.94 32.84 -3.80
N THR A 152 -3.45 33.46 -4.87
CA THR A 152 -3.31 34.90 -5.12
C THR A 152 -4.09 35.76 -4.11
N LYS A 153 -5.29 35.32 -3.70
CA LYS A 153 -6.11 35.97 -2.66
C LYS A 153 -5.50 35.82 -1.26
N LEU A 154 -4.99 34.63 -0.94
CA LEU A 154 -4.29 34.31 0.30
C LEU A 154 -2.97 35.09 0.40
N ALA A 155 -2.19 35.15 -0.68
CA ALA A 155 -0.98 35.97 -0.76
C ALA A 155 -1.28 37.48 -0.61
N ALA A 156 -2.42 37.96 -1.13
CA ALA A 156 -2.87 39.34 -0.98
C ALA A 156 -3.37 39.65 0.46
N LYS A 157 -4.09 38.73 1.12
CA LYS A 157 -4.48 38.84 2.54
C LYS A 157 -3.25 38.88 3.46
N GLY A 158 -2.25 38.03 3.21
CA GLY A 158 -0.98 38.05 3.94
C GLY A 158 -0.21 39.37 3.79
N LYS A 159 -0.28 40.05 2.64
CA LYS A 159 0.28 41.40 2.46
C LYS A 159 -0.45 42.49 3.26
N LYS A 160 -1.75 42.35 3.55
CA LYS A 160 -2.52 43.31 4.37
C LYS A 160 -2.28 43.12 5.88
N ALA A 161 -1.98 41.90 6.33
CA ALA A 161 -1.58 41.60 7.70
C ALA A 161 -0.19 42.20 8.07
N LYS A 162 0.69 42.44 7.09
CA LYS A 162 2.00 43.08 7.27
C LYS A 162 1.96 44.50 7.87
N LYS A 163 0.81 45.16 7.91
CA LYS A 163 0.72 46.56 8.39
C LYS A 163 0.66 46.70 9.92
N LYS A 164 0.59 45.61 10.69
CA LYS A 164 0.50 45.66 12.17
C LYS A 164 1.44 44.75 12.96
N SER A 165 2.26 43.91 12.33
CA SER A 165 3.21 43.08 13.09
C SER A 165 4.57 42.96 12.38
N LYS A 166 5.65 42.98 13.17
CA LYS A 166 7.04 42.75 12.73
C LYS A 166 7.25 41.28 12.33
N TRP A 167 6.51 40.79 11.35
CA TRP A 167 6.68 39.44 10.81
C TRP A 167 7.09 39.51 9.34
N ILE A 168 8.39 39.25 9.16
CA ILE A 168 9.07 39.01 7.89
C ILE A 168 8.72 37.58 7.43
N THR A 169 8.90 37.32 6.13
CA THR A 169 8.96 35.99 5.48
C THR A 169 7.64 35.26 5.20
N LEU A 170 6.93 35.75 4.18
CA LEU A 170 6.24 34.85 3.24
C LEU A 170 6.21 35.45 1.83
N GLY A 171 6.16 36.79 1.74
CA GLY A 171 5.97 37.49 0.46
C GLY A 171 7.22 37.95 -0.29
N THR A 172 8.45 37.60 0.12
CA THR A 172 9.67 38.22 -0.44
C THR A 172 10.59 37.27 -1.21
N PHE A 173 10.33 35.96 -1.25
CA PHE A 173 11.32 35.00 -1.77
C PHE A 173 11.04 34.40 -3.16
N ILE A 174 9.89 34.67 -3.79
CA ILE A 174 9.64 34.16 -5.16
C ILE A 174 10.12 35.14 -6.25
N ALA A 175 10.47 36.38 -5.89
CA ALA A 175 10.97 37.36 -6.86
C ALA A 175 12.43 37.13 -7.29
N SER A 176 13.21 36.29 -6.59
CA SER A 176 14.67 36.18 -6.83
C SER A 176 15.19 34.76 -7.11
N GLY A 177 14.35 33.83 -7.59
CA GLY A 177 14.81 32.46 -7.83
C GLY A 177 13.89 31.59 -8.70
N GLY A 178 13.80 31.93 -9.98
CA GLY A 178 13.63 31.04 -11.14
C GLY A 178 13.02 29.63 -10.95
N VAL A 179 11.77 29.50 -10.51
CA VAL A 179 10.93 28.35 -10.88
C VAL A 179 9.62 28.90 -11.42
N ALA A 180 9.54 28.96 -12.75
CA ALA A 180 8.29 29.24 -13.44
C ALA A 180 7.28 28.13 -13.10
N LEU A 181 6.23 28.48 -12.36
CA LEU A 181 5.05 27.63 -12.10
C LEU A 181 4.23 27.30 -13.37
N ALA A 182 4.78 27.53 -14.57
CA ALA A 182 4.08 27.40 -15.84
C ALA A 182 4.03 25.96 -16.39
N SER A 183 4.75 25.00 -15.79
CA SER A 183 4.91 23.64 -16.34
C SER A 183 4.24 22.51 -15.53
N VAL A 184 3.48 22.80 -14.47
CA VAL A 184 2.78 21.75 -13.67
C VAL A 184 1.38 21.41 -14.21
N ALA A 185 0.95 22.06 -15.31
CA ALA A 185 -0.40 21.86 -15.88
C ALA A 185 -0.56 20.58 -16.72
N ALA A 186 0.49 19.78 -16.91
CA ALA A 186 0.42 18.53 -17.68
C ALA A 186 0.88 17.35 -16.83
N ALA A 187 -0.05 16.44 -16.57
CA ALA A 187 0.10 15.16 -15.86
C ALA A 187 0.23 15.25 -14.34
N VAL A 188 -0.89 15.13 -13.61
CA VAL A 188 -0.83 14.96 -12.14
C VAL A 188 -1.89 13.98 -11.61
N PRO A 189 -1.48 12.82 -11.09
CA PRO A 189 -2.18 12.12 -10.02
C PRO A 189 -1.78 12.73 -8.66
N ILE A 190 -2.53 13.75 -8.23
CA ILE A 190 -2.37 14.45 -6.94
C ILE A 190 -3.13 13.68 -5.87
N ALA A 191 -2.51 13.27 -4.77
CA ALA A 191 -3.28 12.73 -3.64
C ALA A 191 -2.52 12.78 -2.33
N VAL A 192 -1.38 12.09 -2.27
CA VAL A 192 -0.51 12.07 -1.09
C VAL A 192 0.42 13.27 -1.10
N ALA A 193 0.79 13.68 -2.30
CA ALA A 193 1.62 14.83 -2.56
C ALA A 193 1.00 16.16 -2.19
N GLY A 194 -0.33 16.30 -2.14
CA GLY A 194 -0.97 17.57 -1.83
C GLY A 194 -0.67 18.07 -0.43
N VAL A 195 -0.87 17.21 0.56
CA VAL A 195 -0.51 17.47 1.96
C VAL A 195 1.00 17.70 2.12
N ALA A 196 1.81 16.93 1.39
CA ALA A 196 3.25 17.07 1.36
C ALA A 196 3.74 18.31 0.58
N LEU A 197 3.00 18.82 -0.42
CA LEU A 197 3.32 19.99 -1.25
C LEU A 197 2.91 21.28 -0.57
N VAL A 198 1.75 21.31 0.08
CA VAL A 198 1.35 22.44 0.95
C VAL A 198 2.33 22.55 2.09
N GLY A 199 2.72 21.41 2.66
CA GLY A 199 3.87 21.34 3.51
C GLY A 199 5.12 21.91 2.81
N TYR A 200 5.62 21.26 1.77
CA TYR A 200 6.91 21.54 1.13
C TYR A 200 7.05 23.00 0.68
N HIS A 201 6.01 23.61 0.11
CA HIS A 201 6.03 25.03 -0.28
C HIS A 201 6.00 25.97 0.94
N HIS A 202 5.35 25.58 2.03
CA HIS A 202 5.28 26.36 3.27
C HIS A 202 6.54 26.19 4.15
N TRP A 203 7.13 25.00 4.16
CA TRP A 203 8.37 24.60 4.83
C TRP A 203 9.61 25.12 4.11
N LYS A 204 9.67 25.05 2.78
CA LYS A 204 10.73 25.68 1.98
C LYS A 204 10.76 27.21 2.19
N ALA A 205 9.64 27.80 2.59
CA ALA A 205 9.54 29.20 3.00
C ALA A 205 9.92 29.47 4.48
N SER A 206 9.94 28.46 5.35
CA SER A 206 10.13 28.61 6.80
C SER A 206 11.38 27.91 7.39
N SER A 207 12.04 26.99 6.68
CA SER A 207 13.21 26.25 7.21
C SER A 207 14.40 26.25 6.24
N PHE A 208 15.20 27.32 6.30
CA PHE A 208 16.57 27.31 5.75
C PHE A 208 17.53 26.39 6.54
N LYS A 209 17.07 25.74 7.61
CA LYS A 209 17.87 24.88 8.52
C LYS A 209 17.59 23.36 8.44
N ALA A 210 16.52 22.91 7.78
CA ALA A 210 16.10 21.49 7.78
C ALA A 210 16.45 20.76 6.45
N GLN A 211 17.55 21.15 5.79
CA GLN A 211 17.85 20.77 4.39
C GLN A 211 18.35 19.33 4.15
N GLY A 212 18.34 18.43 5.14
CA GLY A 212 18.93 17.09 5.01
C GLY A 212 18.09 16.11 4.19
N ASP A 213 16.84 15.86 4.61
CA ASP A 213 16.15 14.62 4.23
C ASP A 213 15.19 14.76 3.03
N LEU A 214 14.74 15.99 2.73
CA LEU A 214 13.84 16.29 1.60
C LEU A 214 14.56 16.72 0.33
N LYS A 215 15.84 17.13 0.43
CA LYS A 215 16.63 17.60 -0.73
C LYS A 215 16.92 16.49 -1.75
N ASN A 216 16.85 15.23 -1.31
CA ASN A 216 17.01 14.04 -2.14
C ASN A 216 15.67 13.41 -2.55
N MET A 217 14.54 14.06 -2.21
CA MET A 217 13.23 13.54 -2.56
C MET A 217 12.91 13.93 -3.99
N ASP A 218 12.99 12.95 -4.89
CA ASP A 218 12.64 13.15 -6.30
C ASP A 218 11.16 13.60 -6.38
N THR A 219 10.95 14.76 -6.99
CA THR A 219 9.63 15.37 -7.15
C THR A 219 8.73 14.55 -8.07
N SER A 220 9.26 13.57 -8.81
CA SER A 220 8.47 12.61 -9.60
C SER A 220 7.49 11.80 -8.73
N TYR A 221 7.83 11.56 -7.45
CA TYR A 221 7.00 10.81 -6.51
C TYR A 221 5.79 11.60 -5.99
N LEU A 222 5.81 12.94 -6.13
CA LEU A 222 4.67 13.81 -5.82
C LEU A 222 3.52 13.66 -6.84
N ASN A 223 3.73 12.89 -7.92
CA ASN A 223 2.71 12.59 -8.90
C ASN A 223 2.10 11.19 -8.73
N ASN A 224 2.48 10.43 -7.69
CA ASN A 224 2.00 9.05 -7.55
C ASN A 224 0.88 8.99 -6.50
N SER A 225 -0.33 8.61 -6.94
CA SER A 225 -1.41 8.19 -6.04
C SER A 225 -1.02 6.88 -5.35
N MET A 226 -1.37 6.73 -4.08
CA MET A 226 -1.22 5.45 -3.37
C MET A 226 -2.31 4.45 -3.78
N ILE A 227 -3.41 4.90 -4.40
CA ILE A 227 -4.49 4.01 -4.84
C ILE A 227 -3.99 3.09 -5.94
N GLU A 228 -3.28 3.59 -6.96
CA GLU A 228 -2.81 2.77 -8.07
C GLU A 228 -1.93 1.57 -7.63
N PRO A 229 -0.85 1.75 -6.84
CA PRO A 229 -0.05 0.62 -6.38
C PRO A 229 -0.84 -0.31 -5.44
N MET A 230 -1.80 0.20 -4.67
CA MET A 230 -2.67 -0.64 -3.84
C MET A 230 -3.66 -1.46 -4.67
N THR A 231 -4.24 -0.89 -5.72
CA THR A 231 -5.10 -1.61 -6.68
C THR A 231 -4.29 -2.69 -7.37
N SER A 232 -3.09 -2.38 -7.86
CA SER A 232 -2.21 -3.37 -8.50
C SER A 232 -1.86 -4.53 -7.55
N LEU A 233 -1.60 -4.23 -6.27
CA LEU A 233 -1.37 -5.24 -5.24
C LEU A 233 -2.63 -6.09 -4.99
N ASN A 234 -3.81 -5.46 -4.91
CA ASN A 234 -5.09 -6.16 -4.76
C ASN A 234 -5.37 -7.11 -5.95
N ASP A 235 -5.19 -6.64 -7.18
CA ASP A 235 -5.35 -7.44 -8.40
C ASP A 235 -4.38 -8.62 -8.42
N THR A 236 -3.15 -8.42 -7.95
CA THR A 236 -2.14 -9.48 -7.82
C THR A 236 -2.60 -10.55 -6.83
N LEU A 237 -3.15 -10.14 -5.69
CA LEU A 237 -3.70 -11.05 -4.67
C LEU A 237 -4.93 -11.82 -5.18
N GLU A 238 -5.81 -11.18 -5.95
CA GLU A 238 -6.98 -11.85 -6.56
C GLU A 238 -6.56 -12.92 -7.57
N LYS A 239 -5.63 -12.58 -8.48
CA LYS A 239 -5.05 -13.55 -9.41
C LYS A 239 -4.36 -14.69 -8.68
N LEU A 240 -3.67 -14.38 -7.59
CA LEU A 240 -3.02 -15.39 -6.77
C LEU A 240 -4.03 -16.36 -6.15
N VAL A 241 -5.16 -15.88 -5.60
CA VAL A 241 -6.24 -16.74 -5.10
C VAL A 241 -6.76 -17.70 -6.17
N ILE A 242 -6.97 -17.19 -7.39
CA ILE A 242 -7.43 -18.00 -8.53
C ILE A 242 -6.38 -19.06 -8.87
N PHE A 243 -5.13 -18.66 -8.99
CA PHE A 243 -4.03 -19.54 -9.37
C PHE A 243 -3.77 -20.66 -8.36
N VAL A 244 -3.68 -20.34 -7.05
CA VAL A 244 -3.48 -21.39 -6.02
C VAL A 244 -4.69 -22.30 -5.88
N THR A 245 -5.89 -21.81 -6.20
CA THR A 245 -7.10 -22.64 -6.24
C THR A 245 -7.02 -23.65 -7.38
N LEU A 246 -6.70 -23.18 -8.59
CA LEU A 246 -6.53 -24.02 -9.77
C LEU A 246 -5.44 -25.08 -9.55
N GLN A 247 -4.29 -24.69 -9.00
CA GLN A 247 -3.22 -25.64 -8.67
C GLN A 247 -3.68 -26.74 -7.72
N ARG A 248 -4.42 -26.37 -6.67
CA ARG A 248 -4.92 -27.31 -5.67
C ARG A 248 -5.94 -28.27 -6.28
N GLU A 249 -6.90 -27.74 -7.03
CA GLU A 249 -7.95 -28.54 -7.66
C GLU A 249 -7.35 -29.55 -8.64
N GLU A 250 -6.43 -29.10 -9.50
CA GLU A 250 -5.75 -29.99 -10.43
C GLU A 250 -4.87 -31.01 -9.71
N LEU A 251 -4.17 -30.63 -8.63
CA LEU A 251 -3.38 -31.56 -7.82
C LEU A 251 -4.25 -32.68 -7.24
N VAL A 252 -5.44 -32.34 -6.71
CA VAL A 252 -6.38 -33.34 -6.21
C VAL A 252 -6.80 -34.28 -7.35
N GLU A 253 -7.22 -33.73 -8.48
CA GLU A 253 -7.71 -34.52 -9.61
C GLU A 253 -6.65 -35.50 -10.15
N VAL A 254 -5.40 -35.05 -10.35
CA VAL A 254 -4.34 -35.93 -10.86
C VAL A 254 -3.95 -37.02 -9.88
N LEU A 255 -3.97 -36.74 -8.57
CA LEU A 255 -3.69 -37.73 -7.53
C LEU A 255 -4.81 -38.76 -7.41
N GLU A 256 -6.07 -38.32 -7.42
CA GLU A 256 -7.25 -39.22 -7.35
C GLU A 256 -7.38 -40.11 -8.58
N ALA A 257 -7.03 -39.60 -9.76
CA ALA A 257 -6.97 -40.40 -10.99
C ALA A 257 -5.93 -41.53 -10.92
N ASN A 258 -4.97 -41.46 -9.98
CA ASN A 258 -3.92 -42.45 -9.73
C ASN A 258 -3.17 -42.88 -11.00
N ASN A 259 -3.01 -41.94 -11.94
CA ASN A 259 -2.31 -42.17 -13.19
C ASN A 259 -0.91 -41.54 -13.11
N ARG A 260 0.10 -42.37 -12.81
CA ARG A 260 1.48 -41.92 -12.60
C ARG A 260 2.04 -41.08 -13.76
N SER A 261 1.63 -41.37 -15.00
CA SER A 261 2.05 -40.55 -16.16
C SER A 261 1.50 -39.13 -16.07
N ASN A 262 0.22 -38.97 -15.72
CA ASN A 262 -0.43 -37.66 -15.62
C ASN A 262 0.10 -36.88 -14.41
N ILE A 263 0.30 -37.56 -13.28
CA ILE A 263 0.88 -36.99 -12.06
C ILE A 263 2.30 -36.44 -12.36
N ARG A 264 3.10 -37.20 -13.11
CA ARG A 264 4.42 -36.76 -13.57
C ARG A 264 4.36 -35.56 -14.51
N THR A 265 3.45 -35.57 -15.49
CA THR A 265 3.25 -34.42 -16.37
C THR A 265 2.85 -33.17 -15.59
N TYR A 266 1.93 -33.28 -14.63
CA TYR A 266 1.54 -32.19 -13.75
C TYR A 266 2.75 -31.65 -12.98
N PHE A 267 3.55 -32.52 -12.38
CA PHE A 267 4.76 -32.13 -11.66
C PHE A 267 5.75 -31.37 -12.57
N GLU A 268 5.99 -31.86 -13.79
CA GLU A 268 6.91 -31.22 -14.74
C GLU A 268 6.41 -29.84 -15.19
N VAL A 269 5.11 -29.70 -15.49
CA VAL A 269 4.46 -28.41 -15.80
C VAL A 269 4.56 -27.46 -14.61
N MET A 270 4.19 -27.91 -13.42
CA MET A 270 4.24 -27.11 -12.22
C MET A 270 5.66 -26.70 -11.85
N ARG A 271 6.65 -27.56 -12.07
CA ARG A 271 8.07 -27.26 -11.82
C ARG A 271 8.56 -26.14 -12.71
N SER A 272 8.21 -26.15 -14.01
CA SER A 272 8.61 -25.09 -14.94
C SER A 272 8.04 -23.72 -14.54
N VAL A 273 6.84 -23.71 -13.97
CA VAL A 273 6.15 -22.51 -13.45
C VAL A 273 6.66 -22.09 -12.07
N ALA A 274 6.91 -23.04 -11.18
CA ALA A 274 7.30 -22.81 -9.81
C ALA A 274 8.66 -22.12 -9.68
N ILE A 275 9.61 -22.46 -10.55
CA ILE A 275 10.96 -21.88 -10.55
C ILE A 275 10.92 -20.34 -10.71
N PRO A 276 10.35 -19.77 -11.78
CA PRO A 276 10.31 -18.32 -11.96
C PRO A 276 9.47 -17.62 -10.87
N VAL A 277 8.32 -18.18 -10.48
CA VAL A 277 7.52 -17.65 -9.36
C VAL A 277 8.34 -17.56 -8.07
N GLY A 278 9.06 -18.64 -7.72
CA GLY A 278 9.90 -18.71 -6.53
C GLY A 278 11.06 -17.70 -6.57
N GLN A 279 11.65 -17.49 -7.74
CA GLN A 279 12.68 -16.47 -7.94
C GLN A 279 12.13 -15.05 -7.75
N SER A 280 10.95 -14.75 -8.31
CA SER A 280 10.30 -13.44 -8.14
C SER A 280 9.87 -13.20 -6.69
N CYS A 281 9.38 -14.23 -5.99
CA CYS A 281 9.11 -14.15 -4.55
C CYS A 281 10.39 -13.86 -3.76
N LYS A 282 11.49 -14.57 -4.05
CA LYS A 282 12.79 -14.35 -3.38
C LYS A 282 13.30 -12.91 -3.57
N LYS A 283 13.22 -12.38 -4.79
CA LYS A 283 13.60 -10.99 -5.08
C LYS A 283 12.72 -10.01 -4.31
N THR A 284 11.41 -10.26 -4.28
CA THR A 284 10.46 -9.39 -3.58
C THR A 284 10.68 -9.37 -2.08
N ILE A 285 10.79 -10.54 -1.45
CA ILE A 285 11.16 -10.66 -0.03
C ILE A 285 12.49 -9.96 0.26
N GLY A 286 13.46 -10.02 -0.65
CA GLY A 286 14.74 -9.31 -0.52
C GLY A 286 14.62 -7.78 -0.52
N SER A 287 13.54 -7.24 -1.09
CA SER A 287 13.26 -5.78 -1.09
C SER A 287 12.46 -5.31 0.14
N THR A 288 11.76 -6.22 0.82
CA THR A 288 10.96 -5.93 2.02
C THR A 288 11.74 -5.13 3.09
N PRO A 289 13.01 -5.41 3.41
CA PRO A 289 13.75 -4.63 4.42
C PRO A 289 13.82 -3.14 4.12
N ASN A 290 13.95 -2.74 2.85
CA ASN A 290 14.00 -1.32 2.46
C ASN A 290 12.64 -0.65 2.61
N VAL A 291 11.59 -1.36 2.20
CA VAL A 291 10.19 -0.94 2.40
C VAL A 291 9.93 -0.76 3.90
N MET A 292 10.28 -1.75 4.71
CA MET A 292 10.10 -1.71 6.16
C MET A 292 10.94 -0.64 6.84
N ALA A 293 12.17 -0.36 6.38
CA ALA A 293 12.97 0.74 6.90
C ALA A 293 12.30 2.09 6.66
N SER A 294 11.76 2.31 5.45
CA SER A 294 10.97 3.50 5.13
C SER A 294 9.72 3.59 6.01
N LEU A 295 9.01 2.49 6.20
CA LEU A 295 7.80 2.44 7.03
C LEU A 295 8.08 2.58 8.52
N ASN A 296 9.22 2.10 9.03
CA ASN A 296 9.60 2.22 10.44
C ASN A 296 10.20 3.59 10.78
N SER A 297 10.61 4.37 9.78
CA SER A 297 11.05 5.77 9.97
C SER A 297 9.90 6.73 10.33
N ILE A 298 8.66 6.24 10.25
CA ILE A 298 7.44 6.93 10.61
C ILE A 298 7.36 7.10 12.14
N PRO A 299 7.33 8.33 12.69
CA PRO A 299 7.26 8.54 14.13
C PRO A 299 5.95 7.99 14.74
N SER A 300 6.07 7.19 15.81
CA SER A 300 4.92 6.58 16.52
C SER A 300 4.24 7.51 17.53
N ASP A 301 4.88 8.61 17.91
CA ASP A 301 4.52 9.42 19.09
C ASP A 301 3.16 10.11 18.99
N ASP A 302 2.70 10.45 17.78
CA ASP A 302 1.42 11.14 17.57
C ASP A 302 0.22 10.17 17.52
N MET A 303 0.44 8.86 17.68
CA MET A 303 -0.56 7.81 17.52
C MET A 303 -0.87 7.05 18.81
N TYR A 304 -0.49 7.55 19.97
CA TYR A 304 -0.46 6.79 21.23
C TYR A 304 -1.74 6.00 21.60
N GLU A 305 -2.94 6.48 21.24
CA GLU A 305 -4.21 5.75 21.47
C GLU A 305 -4.49 4.69 20.40
N TRP A 306 -4.30 5.04 19.12
CA TRP A 306 -4.49 4.11 18.00
C TRP A 306 -3.39 3.05 17.95
N SER A 307 -2.16 3.44 18.26
CA SER A 307 -1.01 2.57 18.52
C SER A 307 -1.15 1.76 19.79
N ARG A 308 -1.98 2.14 20.78
CA ARG A 308 -2.32 1.25 21.91
C ARG A 308 -3.40 0.24 21.52
N ALA A 309 -4.40 0.68 20.74
CA ALA A 309 -5.44 -0.20 20.22
C ALA A 309 -4.83 -1.25 19.27
N VAL A 310 -4.06 -0.81 18.28
CA VAL A 310 -3.25 -1.65 17.38
C VAL A 310 -2.12 -2.33 18.15
N GLY A 311 -1.52 -1.67 19.15
CA GLY A 311 -0.45 -2.22 20.01
C GLY A 311 -0.90 -3.41 20.84
N ALA A 312 -2.11 -3.36 21.39
CA ALA A 312 -2.78 -4.51 22.02
C ALA A 312 -3.05 -5.61 20.98
N THR A 313 -3.29 -5.24 19.72
CA THR A 313 -3.32 -6.15 18.57
C THR A 313 -1.92 -6.45 17.98
N MET A 314 -0.82 -5.92 18.51
CA MET A 314 0.56 -6.12 18.02
C MET A 314 1.41 -6.96 18.97
N ASN A 315 1.17 -6.87 20.29
CA ASN A 315 1.54 -7.93 21.24
C ASN A 315 0.92 -9.30 20.85
N PHE A 316 0.00 -9.27 19.89
CA PHE A 316 -0.64 -10.38 19.20
C PHE A 316 0.24 -11.04 18.12
N PHE A 317 1.19 -10.29 17.53
CA PHE A 317 2.06 -10.69 16.41
C PHE A 317 3.52 -10.94 16.82
N ASP A 318 4.00 -10.35 17.92
CA ASP A 318 5.42 -10.47 18.31
C ASP A 318 5.82 -11.90 18.74
N ASP A 319 4.86 -12.77 19.09
CA ASP A 319 5.12 -14.16 19.52
C ASP A 319 4.34 -15.25 18.74
N ASN A 320 3.48 -14.90 17.77
CA ASN A 320 2.55 -15.86 17.13
C ASN A 320 2.64 -15.89 15.60
N GLU A 321 2.43 -17.08 15.04
CA GLU A 321 2.42 -17.35 13.59
C GLU A 321 1.29 -16.59 12.87
N ILE A 322 1.60 -15.94 11.74
CA ILE A 322 0.58 -15.27 10.89
C ILE A 322 -0.27 -16.35 10.21
N THR A 323 -1.54 -16.44 10.61
CA THR A 323 -2.49 -17.44 10.10
C THR A 323 -3.76 -16.78 9.53
N PRO A 324 -4.50 -17.47 8.65
CA PRO A 324 -5.79 -16.96 8.16
C PRO A 324 -6.79 -16.64 9.28
N ALA A 325 -6.90 -17.51 10.29
CA ALA A 325 -7.82 -17.33 11.41
C ALA A 325 -7.55 -16.01 12.15
N ARG A 326 -6.28 -15.69 12.40
CA ARG A 326 -5.86 -14.44 13.03
C ARG A 326 -6.26 -13.23 12.18
N GLY A 327 -6.07 -13.29 10.86
CA GLY A 327 -6.46 -12.17 10.03
C GLY A 327 -7.98 -11.99 9.90
N GLU A 328 -8.79 -13.04 10.07
CA GLU A 328 -10.25 -12.89 10.21
C GLU A 328 -10.64 -12.17 11.51
N GLU A 329 -10.02 -12.52 12.65
CA GLU A 329 -10.22 -11.81 13.92
C GLU A 329 -9.91 -10.31 13.76
N LEU A 330 -8.80 -10.01 13.09
CA LEU A 330 -8.36 -8.65 12.82
C LEU A 330 -9.32 -7.90 11.89
N TYR A 331 -9.78 -8.55 10.81
CA TYR A 331 -10.78 -7.99 9.91
C TYR A 331 -12.06 -7.62 10.67
N ASN A 332 -12.54 -8.51 11.54
CA ASN A 332 -13.72 -8.25 12.36
C ASN A 332 -13.51 -7.08 13.31
N TYR A 333 -12.34 -6.97 13.93
CA TYR A 333 -11.98 -5.84 14.78
C TYR A 333 -11.98 -4.51 14.01
N LEU A 334 -11.31 -4.47 12.85
CA LEU A 334 -11.23 -3.27 12.03
C LEU A 334 -12.62 -2.83 11.55
N LYS A 335 -13.44 -3.78 11.11
CA LYS A 335 -14.82 -3.53 10.66
C LYS A 335 -15.67 -2.88 11.76
N LEU A 336 -15.50 -3.31 13.01
CA LEU A 336 -16.19 -2.70 14.16
C LEU A 336 -15.67 -1.28 14.43
N SER A 337 -14.36 -1.06 14.36
CA SER A 337 -13.74 0.26 14.61
C SER A 337 -14.09 1.32 13.56
N ASP A 338 -14.28 0.93 12.29
CA ASP A 338 -14.55 1.86 11.20
C ASP A 338 -15.92 2.56 11.32
N THR A 339 -16.88 1.93 12.03
CA THR A 339 -18.20 2.53 12.29
C THR A 339 -18.15 3.79 13.17
N HIS A 340 -17.09 3.99 13.97
CA HIS A 340 -16.91 5.20 14.78
C HIS A 340 -16.11 6.30 14.04
N HIS A 341 -15.28 5.94 13.06
CA HIS A 341 -14.45 6.89 12.32
C HIS A 341 -15.17 7.59 11.15
N MET A 342 -16.25 7.03 10.62
CA MET A 342 -17.04 7.70 9.57
C MET A 342 -17.68 9.03 10.02
N ALA A 343 -17.85 9.26 11.34
CA ALA A 343 -18.46 10.47 11.87
C ALA A 343 -17.56 11.74 11.73
N SER A 344 -16.24 11.64 11.95
CA SER A 344 -15.33 12.80 11.83
C SER A 344 -15.12 13.24 10.37
N SER A 345 -15.12 12.27 9.45
CA SER A 345 -14.99 12.54 8.02
C SER A 345 -16.18 13.30 7.44
N THR A 346 -17.39 13.05 7.93
CA THR A 346 -18.59 13.76 7.44
C THR A 346 -18.50 15.25 7.77
N GLN A 347 -18.02 15.58 8.98
CA GLN A 347 -17.81 16.97 9.41
C GLN A 347 -16.74 17.68 8.56
N PHE A 348 -15.65 17.00 8.18
CA PHE A 348 -14.64 17.57 7.28
C PHE A 348 -15.23 17.87 5.89
N ARG A 349 -16.06 16.98 5.36
CA ARG A 349 -16.72 17.16 4.06
C ARG A 349 -17.69 18.34 4.07
N GLU A 350 -18.49 18.46 5.14
CA GLU A 350 -19.38 19.60 5.33
C GLU A 350 -18.60 20.91 5.40
N ARG A 351 -17.42 20.93 6.06
CA ARG A 351 -16.53 22.10 6.06
C ARG A 351 -16.03 22.44 4.66
N ILE A 352 -15.57 21.46 3.88
CA ILE A 352 -15.14 21.66 2.48
C ILE A 352 -16.29 22.20 1.62
N GLU A 353 -17.49 21.64 1.75
CA GLU A 353 -18.66 22.09 0.99
C GLU A 353 -19.14 23.48 1.41
N ASN A 354 -19.07 23.81 2.70
CA ASN A 354 -19.36 25.17 3.19
C ASN A 354 -18.32 26.17 2.68
N MET A 355 -17.03 25.82 2.68
CA MET A 355 -15.96 26.63 2.08
C MET A 355 -16.18 26.89 0.58
N LYS A 356 -16.79 25.95 -0.15
CA LYS A 356 -17.18 26.15 -1.56
C LYS A 356 -18.36 27.11 -1.74
N LYS A 357 -19.30 27.17 -0.77
CA LYS A 357 -20.51 28.00 -0.81
C LYS A 357 -20.29 29.45 -0.37
N GLU A 358 -19.28 29.71 0.46
CA GLU A 358 -18.91 31.06 0.91
C GLU A 358 -18.13 31.86 -0.15
N LEU A 359 -17.87 31.25 -1.31
CA LEU A 359 -17.27 31.84 -2.51
C LEU A 359 -18.35 32.12 -3.57
#